data_AF-A0A421GHR4-F1
#
_entry.id   AF-A0A421GHR4-F1
#
_cell.length_a   1.000
_cell.length_b   1.000
_cell.length_c   1.000
_cell.angle_alpha   90.00
_cell.angle_beta   90.00
_cell.angle_gamma   90.00
#
_symmetry.space_group_name_H-M   'P 1'
#
loop_
_entity.id
_entity.type
_entity.pdbx_description
1 polymer ?
#
loop_
_entity_poly.entity_id
_entity_poly.type
_entity_poly.pdbx_seq_one_letter_code
_entity_poly.pdbx_strand_id
1 'polypeptide(L)'
;MPSERKADADFDDAKAAEKKHGDGARESKAHGGDEKASAKDDGSSANDKDNDLVNKVITYFFDNDEFAHTFETFAEENCHAFDLESEEMKLEYTDIYNEFLALFEKKLEGYIKSQGSTVHEFYELVRQAYQTDRESGTVLCSEILVATADFDVFVLMMRQTKETAMLAKR
;
A
#
# COMPACT_ATOMS: atom_id res chain seq x y z
N MET A 1 22.87 -51.39 -13.81
CA MET A 1 23.47 -51.76 -12.50
C MET A 1 24.11 -50.51 -11.91
N PRO A 2 24.13 -50.29 -10.59
CA PRO A 2 23.37 -50.91 -9.50
C PRO A 2 22.67 -49.88 -8.59
N SER A 3 21.66 -50.37 -7.86
CA SER A 3 21.20 -49.81 -6.59
C SER A 3 22.20 -50.16 -5.48
N GLU A 4 22.39 -49.27 -4.50
CA GLU A 4 22.85 -49.53 -3.12
C GLU A 4 22.84 -48.18 -2.37
N ARG A 5 21.92 -47.89 -1.44
CA ARG A 5 21.71 -48.33 -0.03
C ARG A 5 22.55 -47.59 1.03
N LYS A 6 21.81 -47.11 2.05
CA LYS A 6 22.16 -46.88 3.47
C LYS A 6 23.04 -45.65 3.78
N ALA A 7 22.94 -44.93 4.91
CA ALA A 7 22.48 -45.19 6.28
C ALA A 7 22.14 -43.81 6.93
N ASP A 8 21.03 -43.63 7.66
CA ASP A 8 20.82 -43.85 9.11
C ASP A 8 21.38 -42.74 10.03
N ALA A 9 20.49 -42.07 10.78
CA ALA A 9 20.65 -41.46 12.12
C ALA A 9 19.40 -40.59 12.40
N ASP A 10 18.29 -41.10 12.95
CA ASP A 10 18.04 -41.41 14.37
C ASP A 10 18.43 -40.28 15.35
N PHE A 11 17.44 -39.50 15.78
CA PHE A 11 17.40 -38.92 17.12
C PHE A 11 15.97 -39.03 17.66
N ASP A 12 15.81 -39.95 18.59
CA ASP A 12 14.57 -40.37 19.24
C ASP A 12 14.48 -39.76 20.66
N ASP A 13 13.25 -39.78 21.19
CA ASP A 13 12.84 -39.79 22.61
C ASP A 13 13.00 -38.48 23.43
N ALA A 14 11.89 -37.82 23.86
CA ALA A 14 11.00 -38.14 24.99
C ALA A 14 11.29 -37.22 26.21
N LYS A 15 10.43 -36.94 27.19
CA LYS A 15 8.98 -36.99 27.47
C LYS A 15 8.86 -36.48 28.93
N ALA A 16 7.78 -35.74 29.22
CA ALA A 16 7.12 -35.57 30.53
C ALA A 16 7.86 -34.91 31.73
N ALA A 17 7.16 -33.99 32.43
CA ALA A 17 6.61 -34.25 33.78
C ALA A 17 5.83 -33.03 34.34
N GLU A 18 5.03 -33.32 35.36
CA GLU A 18 3.84 -32.64 35.85
C GLU A 18 4.06 -31.93 37.22
N LYS A 19 3.15 -30.99 37.56
CA LYS A 19 2.66 -30.60 38.93
C LYS A 19 3.53 -29.74 39.88
N LYS A 20 2.93 -28.63 40.38
CA LYS A 20 2.29 -28.56 41.73
C LYS A 20 1.57 -27.22 42.03
N HIS A 21 0.53 -27.38 42.85
CA HIS A 21 -0.32 -26.39 43.54
C HIS A 21 0.42 -25.44 44.51
N GLY A 22 -0.18 -24.26 44.75
CA GLY A 22 0.04 -23.42 45.93
C GLY A 22 -1.14 -22.46 46.16
N ASP A 23 -1.94 -22.77 47.19
CA ASP A 23 -3.11 -22.04 47.70
C ASP A 23 -2.71 -20.83 48.57
N GLY A 24 -3.56 -19.80 48.62
CA GLY A 24 -3.36 -18.65 49.51
C GLY A 24 -4.55 -17.68 49.53
N ALA A 25 -5.62 -18.04 50.23
CA ALA A 25 -6.74 -17.16 50.55
C ALA A 25 -6.41 -16.16 51.69
N ARG A 26 -6.92 -14.92 51.62
CA ARG A 26 -7.51 -14.19 52.77
C ARG A 26 -8.18 -12.87 52.38
N GLU A 27 -9.45 -12.74 52.80
CA GLU A 27 -10.35 -11.59 52.69
C GLU A 27 -9.92 -10.38 53.56
N SER A 28 -10.30 -9.16 53.16
CA SER A 28 -10.91 -8.14 54.05
C SER A 28 -11.53 -6.96 53.28
N LYS A 29 -12.60 -6.44 53.88
CA LYS A 29 -13.69 -5.56 53.40
C LYS A 29 -13.49 -4.09 53.82
N ALA A 30 -13.91 -3.12 52.98
CA ALA A 30 -14.49 -1.77 53.30
C ALA A 30 -14.18 -0.78 52.13
N HIS A 31 -15.14 -0.31 51.34
CA HIS A 31 -16.11 0.79 51.53
C HIS A 31 -15.52 2.22 51.48
N GLY A 32 -15.94 3.00 50.48
CA GLY A 32 -16.16 4.45 50.57
C GLY A 32 -15.33 5.36 49.66
N GLY A 33 -16.02 6.13 48.79
CA GLY A 33 -15.79 7.57 48.65
C GLY A 33 -15.01 8.08 47.43
N ASP A 34 -15.79 8.60 46.48
CA ASP A 34 -15.62 9.72 45.53
C ASP A 34 -14.29 10.46 45.30
N GLU A 35 -14.09 10.71 43.99
CA GLU A 35 -13.55 11.91 43.33
C GLU A 35 -12.15 12.44 43.71
N LYS A 36 -11.20 12.37 42.76
CA LYS A 36 -10.74 13.54 41.99
C LYS A 36 -9.66 13.18 40.96
N ALA A 37 -10.00 13.46 39.70
CA ALA A 37 -9.16 13.73 38.53
C ALA A 37 -7.65 13.48 38.60
N SER A 38 -7.16 12.61 37.71
CA SER A 38 -5.89 12.84 37.03
C SER A 38 -6.00 12.44 35.57
N ALA A 39 -5.83 13.45 34.73
CA ALA A 39 -5.74 13.37 33.29
C ALA A 39 -4.50 12.58 32.87
N LYS A 40 -4.67 11.55 32.04
CA LYS A 40 -3.79 11.19 30.93
C LYS A 40 -4.40 10.01 30.18
N ASP A 41 -5.14 10.30 29.13
CA ASP A 41 -5.34 9.35 28.04
C ASP A 41 -5.39 10.16 26.75
N ASP A 42 -4.20 10.45 26.23
CA ASP A 42 -3.99 11.05 24.91
C ASP A 42 -3.21 10.02 24.07
N GLY A 43 -3.84 8.84 23.94
CA GLY A 43 -3.29 7.70 23.19
C GLY A 43 -3.95 7.48 21.83
N SER A 44 -5.02 8.22 21.52
CA SER A 44 -5.88 7.93 20.35
C SER A 44 -5.76 8.92 19.19
N SER A 45 -5.15 10.11 19.37
CA SER A 45 -5.27 11.19 18.38
C SER A 45 -4.29 11.11 17.20
N ALA A 46 -3.17 10.39 17.32
CA ALA A 46 -2.18 10.26 16.25
C ALA A 46 -2.69 9.34 15.12
N ASN A 47 -3.17 8.14 15.48
CA ASN A 47 -3.66 7.15 14.53
C ASN A 47 -4.83 7.65 13.67
N ASP A 48 -5.68 8.52 14.21
CA ASP A 48 -6.80 9.10 13.47
C ASP A 48 -6.33 10.10 12.40
N LYS A 49 -5.32 10.93 12.70
CA LYS A 49 -4.73 11.87 11.72
C LYS A 49 -3.90 11.16 10.66
N ASP A 50 -3.28 10.06 11.06
CA ASP A 50 -2.46 9.21 10.22
C ASP A 50 -3.32 8.47 9.17
N ASN A 51 -4.45 7.88 9.59
CA ASN A 51 -5.42 7.32 8.64
C ASN A 51 -6.08 8.39 7.77
N ASP A 52 -6.30 9.60 8.31
CA ASP A 52 -6.87 10.74 7.57
C ASP A 52 -5.97 11.19 6.40
N LEU A 53 -4.65 11.24 6.58
CA LEU A 53 -3.74 11.57 5.47
C LEU A 53 -3.83 10.56 4.34
N VAL A 54 -3.79 9.26 4.65
CA VAL A 54 -3.82 8.23 3.63
C VAL A 54 -5.14 8.25 2.87
N ASN A 55 -6.26 8.40 3.58
CA ASN A 55 -7.58 8.56 2.95
C ASN A 55 -7.64 9.78 2.03
N LYS A 56 -7.09 10.93 2.44
CA LYS A 56 -7.04 12.13 1.59
C LYS A 56 -6.25 11.90 0.30
N VAL A 57 -5.10 11.24 0.38
CA VAL A 57 -4.27 10.93 -0.79
C VAL A 57 -5.01 9.96 -1.73
N ILE A 58 -5.68 8.96 -1.19
CA ILE A 58 -6.51 8.02 -1.96
C ILE A 58 -7.68 8.76 -2.65
N THR A 59 -8.42 9.58 -1.91
CA THR A 59 -9.51 10.40 -2.47
C THR A 59 -8.98 11.33 -3.55
N TYR A 60 -7.83 11.97 -3.34
CA TYR A 60 -7.19 12.79 -4.37
C TYR A 60 -6.84 12.00 -5.62
N PHE A 61 -6.34 10.78 -5.48
CA PHE A 61 -5.99 9.94 -6.63
C PHE A 61 -7.21 9.53 -7.48
N PHE A 62 -8.35 9.22 -6.84
CA PHE A 62 -9.54 8.74 -7.54
C PHE A 62 -10.54 9.84 -7.95
N ASP A 63 -10.66 10.91 -7.16
CA ASP A 63 -11.74 11.89 -7.30
C ASP A 63 -11.26 13.26 -7.83
N ASN A 64 -9.95 13.43 -8.07
CA ASN A 64 -9.43 14.70 -8.57
C ASN A 64 -9.39 14.76 -10.11
N ASP A 65 -10.36 15.46 -10.69
CA ASP A 65 -10.47 15.65 -12.14
C ASP A 65 -9.23 16.30 -12.76
N GLU A 66 -8.57 17.25 -12.07
CA GLU A 66 -7.37 17.91 -12.60
C GLU A 66 -6.17 16.96 -12.66
N PHE A 67 -6.05 16.08 -11.66
CA PHE A 67 -5.05 15.02 -11.62
C PHE A 67 -5.29 14.07 -12.79
N ALA A 68 -6.50 13.53 -12.93
CA ALA A 68 -6.86 12.64 -14.03
C ALA A 68 -6.62 13.28 -15.41
N HIS A 69 -7.11 14.49 -15.63
CA HIS A 69 -6.95 15.24 -16.87
C HIS A 69 -5.47 15.48 -17.24
N THR A 70 -4.60 15.66 -16.24
CA THR A 70 -3.16 15.80 -16.48
C THR A 70 -2.59 14.55 -17.15
N PHE A 71 -2.95 13.35 -16.69
CA PHE A 71 -2.46 12.09 -17.27
C PHE A 71 -3.17 11.71 -18.56
N GLU A 72 -4.45 12.06 -18.72
CA GLU A 72 -5.16 11.92 -19.99
C GLU A 72 -4.48 12.74 -21.09
N THR A 73 -4.18 14.02 -20.80
CA THR A 73 -3.47 14.90 -21.74
C THR A 73 -2.09 14.33 -22.08
N PHE A 74 -1.33 13.90 -21.07
CA PHE A 74 -0.04 13.26 -21.29
C PHE A 74 -0.15 12.02 -22.18
N ALA A 75 -1.17 11.20 -21.96
CA ALA A 75 -1.42 10.01 -22.76
C ALA A 75 -1.78 10.37 -24.20
N GLU A 76 -2.67 11.34 -24.43
CA GLU A 76 -3.05 11.79 -25.78
C GLU A 76 -1.86 12.33 -26.58
N GLU A 77 -0.97 13.07 -25.92
CA GLU A 77 0.23 13.64 -26.55
C GLU A 77 1.25 12.56 -26.91
N ASN A 78 1.40 11.50 -26.10
CA ASN A 78 2.47 10.52 -26.25
C ASN A 78 2.02 9.15 -26.80
N CYS A 79 0.71 8.88 -26.87
CA CYS A 79 0.19 7.56 -27.27
C CYS A 79 0.58 7.18 -28.70
N HIS A 80 0.89 8.16 -29.56
CA HIS A 80 1.24 7.93 -30.97
C HIS A 80 2.47 7.02 -31.15
N ALA A 81 3.44 7.07 -30.23
CA ALA A 81 4.65 6.23 -30.23
C ALA A 81 4.33 4.73 -30.05
N PHE A 82 3.24 4.41 -29.36
CA PHE A 82 2.89 3.04 -28.96
C PHE A 82 2.28 2.25 -30.12
N ASP A 83 2.82 1.08 -30.39
CA ASP A 83 2.30 0.17 -31.41
C ASP A 83 1.09 -0.64 -30.89
N LEU A 84 0.02 -0.71 -31.67
CA LEU A 84 -1.18 -1.50 -31.36
C LEU A 84 -1.10 -2.91 -31.93
N GLU A 85 -0.32 -3.12 -33.00
CA GLU A 85 -0.28 -4.37 -33.76
C GLU A 85 0.87 -5.28 -33.30
N SER A 86 1.82 -4.74 -32.54
CA SER A 86 2.98 -5.46 -32.03
C SER A 86 2.99 -5.54 -30.51
N GLU A 87 3.32 -6.71 -29.96
CA GLU A 87 3.61 -6.91 -28.53
C GLU A 87 5.05 -6.49 -28.17
N GLU A 88 5.87 -6.10 -29.14
CA GLU A 88 7.26 -5.67 -28.91
C GLU A 88 7.33 -4.36 -28.09
N MET A 89 8.12 -4.39 -27.01
CA MET A 89 8.40 -3.22 -26.17
C MET A 89 9.60 -2.46 -26.73
N LYS A 90 9.36 -1.26 -27.25
CA LYS A 90 10.40 -0.40 -27.79
C LYS A 90 11.10 0.38 -26.68
N LEU A 91 12.38 0.72 -26.88
CA LEU A 91 13.16 1.52 -25.92
C LEU A 91 12.53 2.90 -25.66
N GLU A 92 11.92 3.50 -26.68
CA GLU A 92 11.22 4.79 -26.55
C GLU A 92 10.06 4.74 -25.53
N TYR A 93 9.46 3.57 -25.26
CA TYR A 93 8.41 3.45 -24.25
C TYR A 93 8.96 3.67 -22.84
N THR A 94 10.19 3.25 -22.59
CA THR A 94 10.85 3.46 -21.30
C THR A 94 11.13 4.93 -21.06
N ASP A 95 11.53 5.68 -22.09
CA ASP A 95 11.77 7.12 -21.97
C ASP A 95 10.47 7.87 -21.61
N ILE A 96 9.38 7.59 -22.33
CA ILE A 96 8.06 8.18 -22.05
C ILE A 96 7.54 7.74 -20.67
N TYR A 97 7.76 6.48 -20.28
CA TYR A 97 7.39 5.99 -18.96
C TYR A 97 8.13 6.71 -17.83
N ASN A 98 9.42 7.00 -17.98
CA ASN A 98 10.18 7.76 -16.99
C ASN A 98 9.63 9.18 -16.84
N GLU A 99 9.21 9.81 -17.95
CA GLU A 99 8.54 11.13 -17.91
C GLU A 99 7.18 11.05 -17.19
N PHE A 100 6.39 10.00 -17.46
CA PHE A 100 5.15 9.71 -16.76
C PHE A 100 5.37 9.55 -15.26
N LEU A 101 6.34 8.73 -14.84
CA LEU A 101 6.66 8.51 -13.43
C LEU A 101 7.07 9.81 -12.75
N ALA A 102 7.94 10.60 -13.36
CA ALA A 102 8.38 11.87 -12.80
C ALA A 102 7.20 12.85 -12.63
N LEU A 103 6.26 12.88 -13.59
CA LEU A 103 5.04 13.68 -13.49
C LEU A 103 4.12 13.17 -12.37
N PHE A 104 3.96 11.86 -12.29
CA PHE A 104 3.15 11.17 -11.29
C PHE A 104 3.63 11.45 -9.86
N GLU A 105 4.91 11.18 -9.61
CA GLU A 105 5.57 11.44 -8.33
C GLU A 105 5.48 12.92 -7.95
N LYS A 106 5.73 13.83 -8.89
CA LYS A 106 5.67 15.27 -8.64
C LYS A 106 4.27 15.74 -8.21
N LYS A 107 3.21 15.24 -8.87
CA LYS A 107 1.83 15.61 -8.54
C LYS A 107 1.43 15.05 -7.18
N LEU A 108 1.75 13.78 -6.92
CA LEU A 108 1.43 13.12 -5.66
C LEU A 108 2.21 13.73 -4.48
N GLU A 109 3.51 13.95 -4.64
CA GLU A 109 4.35 14.62 -3.65
C GLU A 109 3.86 16.06 -3.39
N GLY A 110 3.48 16.79 -4.43
CA GLY A 110 2.91 18.13 -4.31
C GLY A 110 1.63 18.12 -3.46
N TYR A 111 0.75 17.15 -3.67
CA TYR A 111 -0.46 16.99 -2.87
C TYR A 111 -0.13 16.61 -1.42
N ILE A 112 0.73 15.62 -1.18
CA ILE A 112 1.12 15.19 0.18
C ILE A 112 1.72 16.37 0.96
N LYS A 113 2.60 17.16 0.34
CA LYS A 113 3.17 18.37 0.94
C LYS A 113 2.12 19.43 1.24
N SER A 114 1.10 19.58 0.38
CA SER A 114 -0.02 20.51 0.62
C SER A 114 -0.84 20.13 1.86
N GLN A 115 -0.86 18.84 2.23
CA GLN A 115 -1.49 18.34 3.46
C GLN A 115 -0.60 18.51 4.70
N GLY A 116 0.62 19.06 4.55
CA GLY A 116 1.54 19.29 5.67
C GLY A 116 2.37 18.07 6.08
N SER A 117 2.50 17.08 5.20
CA SER A 117 3.25 15.84 5.46
C SER A 117 4.30 15.57 4.37
N THR A 118 5.09 14.53 4.54
CA THR A 118 6.14 14.11 3.60
C THR A 118 5.81 12.78 2.95
N VAL A 119 6.42 12.51 1.78
CA VAL A 119 6.28 11.20 1.10
C VAL A 119 6.75 10.05 1.98
N HIS A 120 7.80 10.28 2.78
CA HIS A 120 8.30 9.27 3.72
C HIS A 120 7.28 8.93 4.81
N GLU A 121 6.65 9.95 5.41
CA GLU A 121 5.58 9.75 6.39
C GLU A 121 4.41 8.99 5.76
N PHE A 122 3.94 9.41 4.59
CA PHE A 122 2.89 8.70 3.85
C PHE A 122 3.22 7.21 3.64
N TYR A 123 4.46 6.90 3.25
CA TYR A 123 4.90 5.52 3.06
C TYR A 123 4.85 4.70 4.35
N GLU A 124 5.33 5.24 5.48
CA GLU A 124 5.28 4.55 6.76
C GLU A 124 3.83 4.30 7.22
N LEU A 125 2.92 5.24 6.95
CA LEU A 125 1.49 5.10 7.25
C LEU A 125 0.83 3.98 6.44
N VAL A 126 1.09 3.93 5.13
CA VAL A 126 0.64 2.84 4.28
C VAL A 126 1.21 1.50 4.79
N ARG A 127 2.51 1.45 5.09
CA ARG A 127 3.19 0.25 5.61
C ARG A 127 2.62 -0.22 6.95
N GLN A 128 2.20 0.70 7.82
CA GLN A 128 1.53 0.38 9.09
C GLN A 128 0.13 -0.17 8.85
N ALA A 129 -0.62 0.38 7.87
CA ALA A 129 -1.93 -0.15 7.47
C ALA A 129 -1.82 -1.60 7.01
N TYR A 130 -0.81 -1.94 6.19
CA TYR A 130 -0.54 -3.33 5.77
C TYR A 130 -0.32 -4.31 6.93
N GLN A 131 0.30 -3.86 8.02
CA GLN A 131 0.56 -4.71 9.19
C GLN A 131 -0.67 -4.85 10.08
N THR A 132 -1.56 -3.86 10.05
CA THR A 132 -2.75 -3.80 10.91
C THR A 132 -3.92 -4.55 10.29
N ASP A 133 -4.25 -4.23 9.04
CA ASP A 133 -5.36 -4.82 8.30
C ASP A 133 -5.05 -4.86 6.80
N ARG A 134 -4.73 -6.05 6.33
CA ARG A 134 -4.41 -6.31 4.91
C ARG A 134 -5.61 -6.21 3.98
N GLU A 135 -6.83 -6.31 4.50
CA GLU A 135 -8.06 -6.20 3.71
C GLU A 135 -8.67 -4.80 3.78
N SER A 136 -7.99 -3.86 4.46
CA SER A 136 -8.44 -2.48 4.54
C SER A 136 -8.48 -1.82 3.17
N GLY A 137 -9.47 -0.93 2.96
CA GLY A 137 -9.57 -0.13 1.73
C GLY A 137 -8.30 0.68 1.44
N THR A 138 -7.60 1.12 2.49
CA THR A 138 -6.30 1.78 2.40
C THR A 138 -5.24 0.93 1.71
N VAL A 139 -5.13 -0.35 2.11
CA VAL A 139 -4.17 -1.29 1.52
C VAL A 139 -4.52 -1.51 0.05
N LEU A 140 -5.77 -1.82 -0.26
CA LEU A 140 -6.23 -2.01 -1.65
C LEU A 140 -5.93 -0.79 -2.52
N CYS A 141 -6.23 0.42 -2.04
CA CYS A 141 -5.98 1.64 -2.80
C CYS A 141 -4.47 1.91 -2.99
N SER A 142 -3.65 1.57 -1.99
CA SER A 142 -2.19 1.65 -2.13
C SER A 142 -1.64 0.66 -3.16
N GLU A 143 -2.22 -0.56 -3.26
CA GLU A 143 -1.87 -1.53 -4.30
C GLU A 143 -2.24 -1.00 -5.69
N ILE A 144 -3.42 -0.37 -5.81
CA ILE A 144 -3.85 0.26 -7.07
C ILE A 144 -2.89 1.40 -7.45
N LEU A 145 -2.49 2.25 -6.51
CA LEU A 145 -1.51 3.32 -6.76
C LEU A 145 -0.19 2.76 -7.31
N VAL A 146 0.34 1.69 -6.69
CA VAL A 146 1.57 1.04 -7.17
C VAL A 146 1.36 0.41 -8.55
N ALA A 147 0.23 -0.27 -8.76
CA ALA A 147 -0.10 -0.88 -10.05
C ALA A 147 -0.25 0.17 -11.16
N THR A 148 -0.73 1.37 -10.85
CA THR A 148 -0.87 2.46 -11.83
C THR A 148 0.51 2.98 -12.29
N ALA A 149 1.52 2.85 -11.43
CA ALA A 149 2.90 3.16 -11.77
C ALA A 149 3.64 1.97 -12.40
N ASP A 150 3.01 0.80 -12.59
CA ASP A 150 3.65 -0.35 -13.23
C ASP A 150 3.82 -0.13 -14.74
N PHE A 151 4.93 -0.58 -15.31
CA PHE A 151 5.25 -0.38 -16.72
C PHE A 151 4.23 -1.03 -17.66
N ASP A 152 3.78 -2.26 -17.37
CA ASP A 152 2.85 -2.97 -18.25
C ASP A 152 1.47 -2.32 -18.22
N VAL A 153 1.04 -1.85 -17.04
CA VAL A 153 -0.21 -1.09 -16.87
C VAL A 153 -0.13 0.25 -17.61
N PHE A 154 1.00 0.94 -17.53
CA PHE A 154 1.25 2.17 -18.28
C PHE A 154 1.19 1.93 -19.80
N VAL A 155 1.88 0.91 -20.32
CA VAL A 155 1.84 0.57 -21.75
C VAL A 155 0.42 0.25 -22.21
N LEU A 156 -0.33 -0.50 -21.40
CA LEU A 156 -1.73 -0.82 -21.68
C LEU A 156 -2.59 0.45 -21.78
N MET A 157 -2.44 1.37 -20.83
CA MET A 157 -3.13 2.67 -20.85
C MET A 157 -2.80 3.44 -22.15
N MET A 158 -1.53 3.55 -22.52
CA MET A 158 -1.11 4.29 -23.72
C MET A 158 -1.67 3.69 -25.01
N ARG A 159 -1.73 2.36 -25.12
CA ARG A 159 -2.34 1.66 -26.25
C ARG A 159 -3.85 1.92 -26.32
N GLN A 160 -4.56 1.82 -25.19
CA GLN A 160 -5.99 2.11 -25.14
C GLN A 160 -6.32 3.55 -25.53
N THR A 161 -5.51 4.52 -25.09
CA THR A 161 -5.67 5.92 -25.49
C THR A 161 -5.47 6.09 -26.99
N LYS A 162 -4.46 5.44 -27.58
CA LYS A 162 -4.24 5.48 -29.04
C LYS A 162 -5.42 4.88 -29.81
N GLU A 163 -5.92 3.72 -29.38
CA GLU A 163 -7.07 3.06 -30.00
C GLU A 163 -8.32 3.95 -29.98
N THR A 164 -8.61 4.53 -28.82
CA THR A 164 -9.75 5.45 -28.63
C THR A 164 -9.61 6.69 -29.51
N ALA A 165 -8.41 7.29 -29.57
CA ALA A 165 -8.14 8.45 -30.41
C ALA A 165 -8.27 8.16 -31.91
N MET A 166 -8.00 6.91 -32.34
CA MET A 166 -8.22 6.49 -33.73
C MET A 166 -9.71 6.31 -34.04
N LEU A 167 -10.49 5.74 -33.12
CA LEU A 167 -11.94 5.57 -33.28
C LEU A 167 -12.68 6.90 -33.31
N ALA A 168 -12.29 7.87 -32.48
CA ALA A 168 -12.90 9.20 -32.43
C ALA A 168 -12.69 10.03 -33.71
N LYS A 169 -11.70 9.68 -34.54
CA LYS A 169 -11.37 10.37 -35.81
C LYS A 169 -12.05 9.75 -37.04
N ARG A 170 -12.85 8.71 -36.86
CA ARG A 170 -13.49 7.94 -37.94
C ARG A 170 -14.96 8.36 -38.15
#